data_AF-A0A7W9RYQ9-F1
#
_entry.id   AF-A0A7W9RYQ9-F1
#
_cell.length_a   1.000
_cell.length_b   1.000
_cell.length_c   1.000
_cell.angle_alpha   90.00
_cell.angle_beta   90.00
_cell.angle_gamma   90.00
#
_symmetry.space_group_name_H-M   'P 1'
#
loop_
_entity.id
_entity.type
_entity.pdbx_description
1 polymer ?
#
loop_
_entity_poly.entity_id
_entity_poly.type
_entity_poly.pdbx_seq_one_letter_code
_entity_poly.pdbx_strand_id
1 'polypeptide(L)'
;MRNRLRAGRFLRYGNDASPMSFLNDRNIPETAFCRFREYPPVSGPLNGLRILLVEDEYLIAMDVETICLEQGAASVSIVGRSAELEDDTLLQEIDAAIIDVMLAGVPTFPFAGRLQQEGIPFIFASAHGQSEYISTHFPGIKLVEKPYAGSDLVQALAEARDASRPQSAGDVIT
;
A
#
# COMPACT_ATOMS: atom_id res chain seq x y z
N MET A 1 6.66 45.54 38.70
CA MET A 1 6.78 44.13 39.13
C MET A 1 7.51 43.40 37.99
N ARG A 2 8.84 43.18 38.04
CA ARG A 2 9.53 41.94 38.48
C ARG A 2 8.75 40.69 38.00
N ASN A 3 9.26 39.75 37.20
CA ASN A 3 10.57 39.10 37.31
C ASN A 3 10.92 38.25 36.06
N ARG A 4 12.23 38.05 35.85
CA ARG A 4 12.90 37.15 34.89
C ARG A 4 12.64 35.66 35.19
N LEU A 5 13.01 34.77 34.24
CA LEU A 5 13.98 33.64 34.34
C LEU A 5 13.77 32.70 33.11
N ARG A 6 14.67 32.66 32.11
CA ARG A 6 15.87 31.79 31.93
C ARG A 6 15.63 30.27 31.81
N ALA A 7 15.84 29.78 30.59
CA ALA A 7 16.78 28.73 30.15
C ALA A 7 16.64 27.28 30.68
N GLY A 8 16.49 26.36 29.70
CA GLY A 8 17.19 25.08 29.62
C GLY A 8 16.43 23.87 30.15
N ARG A 9 16.26 22.84 29.32
CA ARG A 9 17.12 21.64 29.36
C ARG A 9 16.65 20.62 28.34
N PHE A 10 17.57 20.27 27.45
CA PHE A 10 17.56 19.09 26.61
C PHE A 10 17.42 17.85 27.50
N LEU A 11 16.40 17.03 27.29
CA LEU A 11 16.35 15.67 27.82
C LEU A 11 16.16 14.72 26.64
N ARG A 12 17.24 13.99 26.35
CA ARG A 12 17.20 12.75 25.60
C ARG A 12 16.37 11.75 26.40
N TYR A 13 15.38 11.16 25.76
CA TYR A 13 14.84 9.84 26.06
C TYR A 13 14.85 9.12 24.71
N GLY A 14 15.50 7.98 24.54
CA GLY A 14 15.47 6.84 25.45
C GLY A 14 14.69 5.77 24.70
N ASN A 15 15.42 4.78 24.21
CA ASN A 15 14.92 3.66 23.44
C ASN A 15 14.34 2.64 24.42
N ASP A 16 13.02 2.57 24.50
CA ASP A 16 12.33 1.52 25.23
C ASP A 16 11.05 1.14 24.49
N ALA A 17 11.18 0.05 23.75
CA ALA A 17 10.09 -0.74 23.21
C ALA A 17 9.21 -1.27 24.36
N SER A 18 7.89 -1.07 24.28
CA SER A 18 6.88 -2.09 24.57
C SER A 18 5.49 -1.67 24.06
N PRO A 19 4.72 -2.60 23.49
CA PRO A 19 3.40 -2.35 22.91
C PRO A 19 2.28 -2.57 23.94
N MET A 20 1.06 -2.13 23.57
CA MET A 20 -0.22 -2.28 24.29
C MET A 20 -0.60 -1.16 25.27
N SER A 21 -1.36 -0.19 24.75
CA SER A 21 -2.50 0.37 25.49
C SER A 21 -3.44 1.11 24.53
N PHE A 22 -4.29 0.39 23.80
CA PHE A 22 -5.44 0.99 23.12
C PHE A 22 -6.69 0.15 23.35
N LEU A 23 -7.09 0.06 24.61
CA LEU A 23 -8.48 -0.18 24.97
C LEU A 23 -8.89 0.98 25.84
N ASN A 24 -9.64 1.91 25.27
CA ASN A 24 -10.78 2.61 25.90
C ASN A 24 -10.94 4.03 25.32
N ASP A 25 -11.81 4.17 24.31
CA ASP A 25 -12.78 5.27 24.34
C ASP A 25 -14.02 4.91 23.51
N ARG A 26 -15.16 4.83 24.21
CA ARG A 26 -16.48 4.41 23.70
C ARG A 26 -17.28 5.63 23.20
N ASN A 27 -16.86 6.25 22.10
CA ASN A 27 -17.75 7.15 21.36
C ASN A 27 -17.27 7.34 19.91
N ILE A 28 -17.76 6.51 18.99
CA ILE A 28 -17.53 6.66 17.55
C ILE A 28 -18.88 6.83 16.84
N PRO A 29 -19.13 7.96 16.16
CA PRO A 29 -20.27 8.08 15.27
C PRO A 29 -20.09 7.17 14.04
N GLU A 30 -21.16 6.50 13.62
CA GLU A 30 -21.23 5.48 12.56
C GLU A 30 -20.83 5.93 11.14
N THR A 31 -20.38 7.18 10.94
CA THR A 31 -20.13 7.78 9.61
C THR A 31 -18.67 8.09 9.29
N ALA A 32 -17.71 7.60 10.07
CA ALA A 32 -16.28 7.84 9.85
C ALA A 32 -15.50 6.58 9.44
N PHE A 33 -15.90 5.92 8.34
CA PHE A 33 -15.08 4.93 7.65
C PHE A 33 -14.08 5.63 6.72
N CYS A 34 -13.07 6.25 7.32
CA CYS A 34 -11.80 6.66 6.71
C CYS A 34 -10.97 7.32 7.82
N ARG A 35 -10.49 6.53 8.78
CA ARG A 35 -9.51 7.02 9.75
C ARG A 35 -8.15 6.54 9.28
N PHE A 36 -7.43 7.41 8.57
CA PHE A 36 -6.01 7.26 8.29
C PHE A 36 -5.30 6.90 9.59
N ARG A 37 -4.75 5.69 9.66
CA ARG A 37 -3.87 5.30 10.76
C ARG A 37 -2.51 5.91 10.41
N GLU A 38 -2.18 7.04 11.04
CA GLU A 38 -0.88 7.68 10.86
C GLU A 38 0.20 6.77 11.47
N TYR A 39 0.98 6.12 10.60
CA TYR A 39 2.16 5.35 11.00
C TYR A 39 3.40 6.26 11.03
N PRO A 40 4.30 6.08 12.02
CA PRO A 40 5.55 6.83 12.03
C PRO A 40 6.31 6.58 10.71
N PRO A 41 6.93 7.60 10.10
CA PRO A 41 7.59 7.46 8.81
C PRO A 41 8.77 6.50 8.94
N VAL A 42 8.58 5.29 8.45
CA VAL A 42 9.61 4.26 8.30
C VAL A 42 10.18 4.39 6.90
N SER A 43 11.49 4.58 6.79
CA SER A 43 12.16 4.63 5.49
C SER A 43 12.27 3.23 4.92
N GLY A 44 11.43 2.91 3.94
CA GLY A 44 11.41 1.62 3.25
C GLY A 44 11.19 1.76 1.74
N PRO A 45 11.13 0.63 1.00
CA PRO A 45 11.00 0.63 -0.46
C PRO A 45 9.70 1.29 -0.96
N LEU A 46 8.69 1.44 -0.10
CA LEU A 46 7.41 2.05 -0.42
C LEU A 46 7.26 3.48 0.11
N ASN A 47 8.38 4.12 0.50
CA ASN A 47 8.36 5.41 1.17
C ASN A 47 7.55 6.48 0.42
N GLY A 48 6.48 6.96 1.05
CA GLY A 48 5.62 8.04 0.55
C GLY A 48 4.59 7.61 -0.50
N LEU A 49 4.45 6.32 -0.77
CA LEU A 49 3.53 5.82 -1.80
C LEU A 49 2.10 5.70 -1.30
N ARG A 50 1.14 6.04 -2.15
CA ARG A 50 -0.29 5.76 -1.97
C ARG A 50 -0.64 4.49 -2.73
N ILE A 51 -0.99 3.44 -2.00
CA ILE A 51 -1.18 2.10 -2.58
C ILE A 51 -2.67 1.77 -2.60
N LEU A 52 -3.18 1.31 -3.73
CA LEU A 52 -4.50 0.70 -3.83
C LEU A 52 -4.40 -0.80 -3.62
N LEU A 53 -5.18 -1.35 -2.70
CA LEU A 53 -5.30 -2.79 -2.47
C LEU A 53 -6.70 -3.25 -2.84
N VAL A 54 -6.81 -4.16 -3.80
CA VAL A 54 -8.07 -4.77 -4.22
C VAL A 54 -8.11 -6.20 -3.71
N GLU A 55 -8.82 -6.43 -2.60
CA GLU A 55 -8.83 -7.69 -1.87
C GLU A 55 -10.14 -7.81 -1.08
N ASP A 56 -10.90 -8.90 -1.26
CA ASP A 56 -12.15 -9.14 -0.54
C ASP A 56 -11.93 -9.90 0.77
N GLU A 57 -10.81 -10.62 0.90
CA GLU A 57 -10.46 -11.30 2.12
C GLU A 57 -9.92 -10.32 3.18
N TYR A 58 -10.79 -9.89 4.10
CA TYR A 58 -10.47 -8.87 5.11
C TYR A 58 -9.17 -9.12 5.90
N LEU A 59 -8.90 -10.38 6.28
CA LEU A 59 -7.67 -10.72 7.02
C LEU A 59 -6.42 -10.50 6.17
N ILE A 60 -6.48 -10.89 4.90
CA ILE A 60 -5.38 -10.69 3.95
C ILE A 60 -5.19 -9.20 3.69
N ALA A 61 -6.28 -8.46 3.51
CA ALA A 61 -6.23 -7.02 3.29
C ALA A 61 -5.56 -6.27 4.45
N MET A 62 -5.88 -6.64 5.69
CA MET A 62 -5.26 -6.08 6.90
C MET A 62 -3.77 -6.39 7.01
N ASP A 63 -3.37 -7.63 6.68
CA ASP A 63 -1.97 -8.02 6.70
C ASP A 63 -1.17 -7.22 5.68
N VAL A 64 -1.65 -7.16 4.43
CA VAL A 64 -0.99 -6.42 3.35
C VAL A 64 -0.94 -4.91 3.64
N GLU A 65 -2.02 -4.32 4.17
CA GLU A 65 -2.03 -2.93 4.62
C GLU A 65 -0.93 -2.68 5.64
N THR A 66 -0.85 -3.52 6.67
CA THR A 66 0.14 -3.38 7.75
C THR A 66 1.56 -3.46 7.18
N ILE A 67 1.81 -4.46 6.33
CA ILE A 67 3.11 -4.65 5.66
C ILE A 67 3.49 -3.43 4.82
N CYS A 68 2.56 -2.89 4.02
CA CYS A 68 2.83 -1.72 3.19
C CYS A 68 3.18 -0.48 4.03
N LEU A 69 2.43 -0.24 5.11
CA LEU A 69 2.67 0.88 6.03
C LEU A 69 3.99 0.73 6.78
N GLU A 70 4.34 -0.49 7.21
CA GLU A 70 5.64 -0.81 7.83
C GLU A 70 6.83 -0.66 6.87
N GLN A 71 6.58 -0.63 5.56
CA GLN A 71 7.58 -0.42 4.52
C GLN A 71 7.59 1.02 3.97
N GLY A 72 6.85 1.92 4.62
CA GLY A 72 6.93 3.36 4.40
C GLY A 72 5.84 3.93 3.51
N ALA A 73 4.83 3.14 3.12
CA ALA A 73 3.68 3.66 2.37
C ALA A 73 3.04 4.82 3.13
N ALA A 74 2.69 5.90 2.41
CA ALA A 74 1.98 7.04 2.99
C ALA A 74 0.54 6.68 3.35
N SER A 75 -0.10 5.87 2.52
CA SER A 75 -1.47 5.40 2.74
C SER A 75 -1.74 4.14 1.93
N VAL A 76 -2.66 3.31 2.43
CA VAL A 76 -3.18 2.14 1.71
C VAL A 76 -4.70 2.25 1.67
N SER A 77 -5.27 2.20 0.47
CA SER A 77 -6.72 2.23 0.24
C SER A 77 -7.19 0.82 -0.10
N ILE A 78 -8.10 0.26 0.70
CA ILE A 78 -8.58 -1.11 0.52
C ILE A 78 -9.94 -1.09 -0.19
N VAL A 79 -10.07 -1.89 -1.24
CA VAL A 79 -11.30 -2.09 -2.02
C VAL A 79 -11.65 -3.58 -2.02
N GLY A 80 -12.76 -3.92 -1.36
CA GLY A 80 -13.20 -5.31 -1.20
C GLY A 80 -14.37 -5.71 -2.12
N ARG A 81 -14.87 -4.80 -2.95
CA ARG A 81 -16.03 -5.07 -3.83
C ARG A 81 -15.76 -4.66 -5.26
N SER A 82 -16.20 -5.50 -6.18
CA SER A 82 -16.07 -5.23 -7.62
C SER A 82 -16.83 -3.99 -8.07
N ALA A 83 -17.96 -3.67 -7.44
CA ALA A 83 -18.73 -2.45 -7.73
C ALA A 83 -17.95 -1.16 -7.41
N GLU A 84 -17.05 -1.20 -6.43
CA GLU A 84 -16.23 -0.04 -6.05
C GLU A 84 -15.12 0.21 -7.08
N LEU A 85 -14.68 -0.81 -7.83
CA LEU A 85 -13.66 -0.69 -8.87
C LEU A 85 -14.10 0.15 -10.08
N GLU A 86 -15.41 0.38 -10.24
CA GLU A 86 -15.93 1.22 -11.32
C GLU A 86 -15.70 2.72 -11.06
N ASP A 87 -15.37 3.10 -9.82
CA ASP A 87 -15.15 4.49 -9.45
C ASP A 87 -13.80 5.02 -9.99
N ASP A 88 -13.86 5.93 -10.96
CA ASP A 88 -12.69 6.60 -11.56
C ASP A 88 -11.86 7.40 -10.54
N THR A 89 -12.44 7.79 -9.40
CA THR A 89 -11.71 8.54 -8.37
C THR A 89 -10.63 7.71 -7.70
N LEU A 90 -10.73 6.37 -7.72
CA LEU A 90 -9.72 5.47 -7.16
C LEU A 90 -8.36 5.59 -7.84
N LEU A 91 -8.31 6.05 -9.09
CA LEU A 91 -7.08 6.12 -9.86
C LEU A 91 -6.38 7.49 -9.76
N GLN A 92 -7.06 8.53 -9.27
CA GLN A 92 -6.55 9.90 -9.27
C GLN A 92 -5.45 10.16 -8.24
N GLU A 93 -5.37 9.32 -7.22
CA GLU A 93 -4.51 9.55 -6.06
C GLU A 93 -3.69 8.33 -5.65
N ILE A 94 -3.39 7.42 -6.59
CA ILE A 94 -2.62 6.21 -6.30
C ILE A 94 -1.32 6.18 -7.09
N ASP A 95 -0.27 5.69 -6.45
CA ASP A 95 1.05 5.57 -7.04
C ASP A 95 1.35 4.12 -7.46
N ALA A 96 0.69 3.14 -6.84
CA ALA A 96 0.78 1.73 -7.21
C ALA A 96 -0.47 0.97 -6.76
N ALA A 97 -0.74 -0.19 -7.37
CA ALA A 97 -1.86 -1.04 -6.99
C ALA A 97 -1.47 -2.53 -6.79
N ILE A 98 -2.16 -3.19 -5.87
CA ILE A 98 -2.09 -4.62 -5.61
C ILE A 98 -3.50 -5.14 -5.87
N ILE A 99 -3.64 -6.09 -6.79
CA ILE A 99 -4.95 -6.55 -7.25
C ILE A 99 -5.08 -8.06 -7.07
N ASP A 100 -6.08 -8.52 -6.31
CA ASP A 100 -6.48 -9.92 -6.39
C ASP A 100 -7.11 -10.17 -7.76
N VAL A 101 -6.65 -11.22 -8.44
CA VAL A 101 -7.21 -11.67 -9.71
C VAL A 101 -8.70 -12.01 -9.60
N MET A 102 -9.14 -12.53 -8.46
CA MET A 102 -10.52 -12.93 -8.22
C MET A 102 -11.08 -12.20 -7.01
N LEU A 103 -11.86 -11.15 -7.23
CA LEU A 103 -12.50 -10.40 -6.16
C LEU A 103 -13.95 -10.87 -5.99
N ALA A 104 -14.25 -11.53 -4.87
CA ALA A 104 -15.58 -12.08 -4.57
C ALA A 104 -16.18 -12.95 -5.71
N GLY A 105 -15.30 -13.68 -6.42
CA GLY A 105 -15.68 -14.54 -7.56
C GLY A 105 -15.79 -13.83 -8.92
N VAL A 106 -15.47 -12.54 -8.99
CA VAL A 106 -15.45 -11.76 -10.25
C VAL A 106 -14.00 -11.48 -10.66
N PRO A 107 -13.63 -11.71 -11.93
CA PRO A 107 -12.29 -11.42 -12.41
C PRO A 107 -12.02 -9.90 -12.46
N THR A 108 -10.89 -9.47 -11.92
CA THR A 108 -10.48 -8.04 -11.89
C THR A 108 -9.70 -7.59 -13.12
N PHE A 109 -9.55 -8.44 -14.14
CA PHE A 109 -8.84 -8.10 -15.38
C PHE A 109 -9.30 -6.81 -16.08
N PRO A 110 -10.61 -6.47 -16.14
CA PRO A 110 -11.04 -5.21 -16.73
C PRO A 110 -10.47 -3.99 -15.98
N PHE A 111 -10.35 -4.09 -14.66
CA PHE A 111 -9.77 -3.05 -13.82
C PHE A 111 -8.25 -2.96 -14.01
N ALA A 112 -7.55 -4.09 -14.09
CA ALA A 112 -6.13 -4.12 -14.42
C ALA A 112 -5.82 -3.48 -15.80
N GLY A 113 -6.72 -3.67 -16.78
CA GLY A 113 -6.62 -2.99 -18.07
C GLY A 113 -6.71 -1.46 -17.96
N ARG A 114 -7.60 -0.94 -17.10
CA ARG A 114 -7.70 0.50 -16.82
C ARG A 114 -6.42 1.04 -16.16
N LEU A 115 -5.88 0.33 -15.17
CA LEU A 115 -4.61 0.72 -14.54
C LEU A 115 -3.45 0.78 -15.55
N GLN A 116 -3.41 -0.16 -16.49
CA GLN A 116 -2.40 -0.16 -17.56
C GLN A 116 -2.59 1.04 -18.52
N GLN A 117 -3.83 1.42 -18.83
CA GLN A 117 -4.12 2.60 -19.66
C GLN A 117 -3.70 3.91 -18.98
N GLU A 118 -3.89 4.00 -17.66
CA GLU A 118 -3.47 5.14 -16.84
C GLU A 118 -1.96 5.13 -16.52
N GLY A 119 -1.24 4.07 -16.88
CA GLY A 119 0.19 3.93 -16.63
C GLY A 119 0.56 3.73 -15.14
N ILE A 120 -0.40 3.29 -14.33
CA ILE A 120 -0.19 3.04 -12.90
C ILE A 120 0.48 1.66 -12.75
N PRO A 121 1.62 1.55 -12.04
CA PRO A 121 2.25 0.26 -11.80
C PRO A 121 1.38 -0.58 -10.86
N PHE A 122 1.18 -1.85 -11.20
CA PHE A 122 0.43 -2.76 -10.37
C PHE A 122 1.01 -4.17 -10.37
N ILE A 123 0.64 -4.94 -9.35
CA ILE A 123 0.94 -6.37 -9.24
C ILE A 123 -0.35 -7.16 -9.04
N PHE A 124 -0.33 -8.41 -9.50
CA PHE A 124 -1.42 -9.34 -9.22
C PHE A 124 -1.08 -10.21 -8.00
N ALA A 125 -2.08 -10.39 -7.14
CA ALA A 125 -2.12 -11.40 -6.10
C ALA A 125 -3.10 -12.49 -6.56
N SER A 126 -2.74 -13.77 -6.53
CA SER A 126 -3.67 -14.83 -6.96
C SER A 126 -3.52 -16.11 -6.16
N ALA A 127 -4.64 -16.76 -5.88
CA ALA A 127 -4.62 -18.18 -5.51
C ALA A 127 -4.29 -19.02 -6.76
N HIS A 128 -3.32 -19.92 -6.61
CA HIS A 128 -2.73 -20.81 -7.62
C HIS A 128 -3.56 -21.07 -8.91
N GLY A 129 -2.91 -20.95 -10.08
CA GLY A 129 -3.47 -21.43 -11.36
C GLY A 129 -3.81 -20.36 -12.41
N GLN A 130 -3.45 -19.09 -12.21
CA GLN A 130 -3.73 -18.00 -13.16
C GLN A 130 -2.49 -17.41 -13.85
N SER A 131 -1.32 -17.98 -13.58
CA SER A 131 -0.01 -17.48 -14.02
C SER A 131 0.15 -17.48 -15.54
N GLU A 132 -0.36 -18.50 -16.24
CA GLU A 132 -0.30 -18.59 -17.70
C GLU A 132 -1.18 -17.51 -18.37
N TYR A 133 -2.39 -17.29 -17.88
CA TYR A 133 -3.30 -16.26 -18.39
C TYR A 133 -2.72 -14.86 -18.21
N ILE A 134 -2.19 -14.56 -17.02
CA ILE A 134 -1.60 -13.25 -16.71
C ILE A 134 -0.35 -13.01 -17.56
N SER A 135 0.52 -14.01 -17.71
CA SER A 135 1.72 -13.86 -18.56
C SER A 135 1.38 -13.58 -20.04
N THR A 136 0.22 -14.06 -20.50
CA THR A 136 -0.25 -13.88 -21.88
C THR A 136 -0.93 -12.52 -22.08
N HIS A 137 -1.80 -12.11 -21.16
CA HIS A 137 -2.62 -10.91 -21.30
C HIS A 137 -2.00 -9.65 -20.70
N PHE A 138 -1.13 -9.80 -19.71
CA PHE A 138 -0.46 -8.72 -18.98
C PHE A 138 1.06 -8.95 -18.94
N PRO A 139 1.72 -8.98 -20.10
CA PRO A 139 3.16 -9.25 -20.16
C PRO A 139 3.94 -8.18 -19.37
N GLY A 140 4.83 -8.64 -18.50
CA GLY A 140 5.67 -7.78 -17.65
C GLY A 140 5.07 -7.40 -16.30
N ILE A 141 3.78 -7.71 -16.04
CA ILE A 141 3.18 -7.55 -14.72
C ILE A 141 3.60 -8.69 -13.81
N LYS A 142 4.00 -8.36 -12.57
CA LYS A 142 4.40 -9.34 -11.57
C LYS A 142 3.16 -10.01 -10.97
N LEU A 143 3.23 -11.32 -10.84
CA LEU A 143 2.24 -12.15 -10.15
C LEU A 143 2.85 -12.70 -8.87
N VAL A 144 2.14 -12.55 -7.77
CA VAL A 144 2.48 -13.06 -6.45
C VAL A 144 1.43 -14.10 -6.07
N GLU A 145 1.86 -15.35 -5.87
CA GLU A 145 0.95 -16.45 -5.54
C GLU A 145 0.64 -16.51 -4.03
N LYS A 146 -0.63 -16.66 -3.67
CA LYS A 146 -1.08 -16.94 -2.30
C LYS A 146 -0.71 -18.39 -1.93
N PRO A 147 -0.18 -18.67 -0.72
CA PRO A 147 0.12 -17.71 0.35
C PRO A 147 1.48 -17.02 0.14
N TYR A 148 1.47 -15.68 0.17
CA TYR A 148 2.67 -14.86 -0.01
C TYR A 148 3.23 -14.37 1.32
N ALA A 149 4.56 -14.26 1.41
CA ALA A 149 5.17 -13.49 2.49
C ALA A 149 5.04 -12.00 2.15
N GLY A 150 4.72 -11.16 3.15
CA GLY A 150 4.56 -9.72 2.94
C GLY A 150 5.75 -9.06 2.24
N SER A 151 6.96 -9.57 2.50
CA SER A 151 8.20 -9.12 1.83
C SER A 151 8.18 -9.33 0.31
N ASP A 152 7.61 -10.44 -0.17
CA ASP A 152 7.58 -10.77 -1.60
C ASP A 152 6.66 -9.80 -2.35
N LEU A 153 5.55 -9.44 -1.71
CA LEU A 153 4.55 -8.53 -2.24
C LEU A 153 5.09 -7.10 -2.33
N VAL A 154 5.80 -6.65 -1.29
CA VAL A 154 6.50 -5.36 -1.27
C VAL A 154 7.61 -5.30 -2.31
N GLN A 155 8.41 -6.35 -2.42
CA GLN A 155 9.50 -6.44 -3.38
C GLN A 155 8.95 -6.42 -4.81
N ALA A 156 7.90 -7.18 -5.10
CA ALA A 156 7.25 -7.19 -6.41
C ALA A 156 6.68 -5.82 -6.76
N LEU A 157 6.06 -5.12 -5.80
CA LEU A 157 5.51 -3.78 -6.01
C LEU A 157 6.62 -2.74 -6.24
N ALA A 158 7.72 -2.82 -5.49
CA ALA A 158 8.88 -1.95 -5.67
C ALA A 158 9.51 -2.17 -7.06
N GLU A 159 9.68 -3.41 -7.49
CA GLU A 159 10.18 -3.74 -8.83
C GLU A 159 9.24 -3.25 -9.94
N ALA A 160 7.92 -3.41 -9.76
CA ALA A 160 6.93 -2.94 -10.73
C ALA A 160 6.96 -1.41 -10.88
N ARG A 161 7.15 -0.69 -9.76
CA ARG A 161 7.33 0.76 -9.74
C ARG A 161 8.65 1.18 -10.42
N ASP A 162 9.75 0.50 -10.12
CA ASP A 162 11.05 0.83 -10.71
C ASP A 162 11.08 0.54 -12.22
N ALA A 163 10.31 -0.45 -12.68
CA ALA A 163 10.12 -0.74 -14.10
C ALA A 163 9.22 0.28 -14.82
N SER A 164 8.22 0.85 -14.13
CA SER A 164 7.32 1.85 -14.72
C SER A 164 7.90 3.26 -14.69
N ARG A 165 8.81 3.55 -13.75
CA ARG A 165 9.60 4.78 -13.80
C ARG A 165 10.54 4.68 -14.99
N PRO A 166 10.44 5.57 -16.00
CA PRO A 166 11.49 5.63 -17.02
C PRO A 166 12.79 5.86 -16.25
N GLN A 167 13.73 4.92 -16.37
CA GLN A 167 15.08 5.09 -15.90
C GLN A 167 15.57 6.38 -16.55
N SER A 168 15.51 7.48 -15.80
CA SER A 168 16.26 8.67 -16.12
C SER A 168 17.70 8.23 -16.04
N ALA A 169 18.26 7.89 -17.21
CA ALA A 169 19.67 7.72 -17.45
C ALA A 169 20.35 8.92 -16.80
N GLY A 170 20.89 8.66 -15.61
CA GLY A 170 21.32 9.65 -14.65
C GLY A 170 22.34 9.02 -13.74
N ASP A 171 23.22 8.19 -14.30
CA ASP A 171 24.58 8.10 -13.81
C ASP A 171 25.42 9.09 -14.62
N VAL A 172 25.80 10.15 -13.93
CA VAL A 172 26.83 11.10 -14.35
C VAL A 172 28.20 10.42 -14.19
N ILE A 173 29.19 10.93 -14.94
CA ILE A 173 30.65 10.86 -14.73
C ILE A 173 31.39 9.87 -15.66
N THR A 174 31.81 10.38 -16.83
CA THR A 174 33.24 10.57 -17.18
C THR A 174 33.36 11.64 -18.26
#